data_AF-A0A1H3L8G3-F1
#
_entry.id   AF-A0A1H3L8G3-F1
#
_cell.length_a   1.000
_cell.length_b   1.000
_cell.length_c   1.000
_cell.angle_alpha   90.00
_cell.angle_beta   90.00
_cell.angle_gamma   90.00
#
_symmetry.space_group_name_H-M   'P 1'
#
loop_
_entity.id
_entity.type
_entity.pdbx_description
1 polymer ?
#
loop_
_entity_poly.entity_id
_entity_poly.type
_entity_poly.pdbx_seq_one_letter_code
_entity_poly.pdbx_strand_id
1 'polypeptide(L)'
;MELVAGANTIIPTSLISIEIQIFGIDSSELDFSAYSLATNAKVCSDDDMIFYGQLHNKSQTIKLIQASSSVYFQINFPELSPQINKISICATLADEQQNFSSVNYLNIKIKNSNVIATSKITGQNRSEVALIIGEFYRYQQSWKFRFISQGFNGGLKSLAEHFGVNIADEQPLSEVSPPPIPSQATSDTTPNISNTLRDILLSPLKLIEKRKKQKELQLKQKEFQSKLSQYLSDGKLTNQERQQLDEFCIEHELDKQQLFKQSSLLINNFLHFTLANIIADRFVGKDEQDFINCLCDYFQPDQSIISEIKTTIQRVNNIAKIKKGDVNPIQTNQIVVKNSELIYLHQKDVLLTVQRKNANNIERYRGDLFVTSERIIYKSDKPKNILISNIISYESNKNMIFITSKTANNSGEFYIGKDVDFVEAHIEQSVKRFHRQIDLRQSTNNTRHITQETRNTVWQRCNGKCVECESTSYLEFDHIIPFSKGGSNSENNIQLLCRACNLSKSDRI
;
A
#
# COMPACT_ATOMS: atom_id res chain seq x y z
N MET A 1 -31.31 14.35 0.14
CA MET A 1 -32.35 13.64 -0.65
C MET A 1 -31.65 12.75 -1.67
N GLU A 2 -32.13 11.52 -1.91
CA GLU A 2 -31.57 10.66 -2.95
C GLU A 2 -32.34 10.85 -4.27
N LEU A 3 -31.66 11.07 -5.39
CA LEU A 3 -32.30 11.25 -6.71
C LEU A 3 -32.06 10.03 -7.59
N VAL A 4 -33.14 9.53 -8.19
CA VAL A 4 -33.15 8.50 -9.24
C VAL A 4 -33.08 9.12 -10.63
N ALA A 5 -32.64 8.37 -11.64
CA ALA A 5 -32.49 8.88 -13.00
C ALA A 5 -33.81 9.50 -13.50
N GLY A 6 -33.73 10.72 -14.05
CA GLY A 6 -34.86 11.55 -14.45
C GLY A 6 -35.41 12.48 -13.37
N ALA A 7 -35.09 12.28 -12.09
CA ALA A 7 -35.58 13.11 -10.99
C ALA A 7 -34.93 14.51 -10.97
N ASN A 8 -35.67 15.47 -10.42
CA ASN A 8 -35.26 16.87 -10.34
C ASN A 8 -35.26 17.37 -8.90
N THR A 9 -34.34 18.27 -8.55
CA THR A 9 -34.34 19.02 -7.28
C THR A 9 -34.13 20.50 -7.53
N ILE A 10 -34.65 21.34 -6.64
CA ILE A 10 -34.38 22.78 -6.65
C ILE A 10 -32.98 23.04 -6.10
N ILE A 11 -32.25 23.96 -6.72
CA ILE A 11 -30.91 24.38 -6.34
C ILE A 11 -30.96 25.86 -5.94
N PRO A 12 -30.46 26.24 -4.76
CA PRO A 12 -30.41 27.63 -4.36
C PRO A 12 -29.42 28.39 -5.26
N THR A 13 -29.75 29.65 -5.56
CA THR A 13 -28.89 30.55 -6.33
C THR A 13 -27.73 31.04 -5.46
N SER A 14 -26.78 30.14 -5.18
CA SER A 14 -25.56 30.38 -4.41
C SER A 14 -24.37 29.69 -5.08
N LEU A 15 -23.21 29.72 -4.44
CA LEU A 15 -22.12 28.81 -4.80
C LEU A 15 -22.57 27.37 -4.53
N ILE A 16 -22.45 26.51 -5.54
CA ILE A 16 -22.81 25.09 -5.47
C ILE A 16 -21.61 24.25 -5.87
N SER A 17 -21.40 23.15 -5.17
CA SER A 17 -20.40 22.15 -5.49
C SER A 17 -21.07 20.82 -5.83
N ILE A 18 -20.74 20.25 -6.99
CA ILE A 18 -21.06 18.87 -7.32
C ILE A 18 -19.78 18.03 -7.13
N GLU A 19 -19.83 17.11 -6.19
CA GLU A 19 -18.79 16.14 -5.89
C GLU A 19 -19.13 14.81 -6.56
N ILE A 20 -18.20 14.25 -7.30
CA ILE A 20 -18.32 12.95 -7.96
C ILE A 20 -17.19 12.07 -7.42
N GLN A 21 -17.56 11.04 -6.66
CA GLN A 21 -16.62 10.06 -6.09
C GLN A 21 -16.60 8.82 -6.99
N ILE A 22 -15.40 8.37 -7.34
CA ILE A 22 -15.18 7.30 -8.34
C ILE A 22 -14.78 6.03 -7.61
N PHE A 23 -15.36 4.89 -8.00
CA PHE A 23 -15.03 3.59 -7.43
C PHE A 23 -14.82 2.55 -8.54
N GLY A 24 -13.74 1.78 -8.43
CA GLY A 24 -13.42 0.64 -9.31
C GLY A 24 -12.41 0.93 -10.42
N ILE A 25 -12.19 2.20 -10.76
CA ILE A 25 -11.23 2.65 -11.77
C ILE A 25 -10.46 3.86 -11.25
N ASP A 26 -9.26 4.11 -11.77
CA ASP A 26 -8.50 5.30 -11.43
C ASP A 26 -9.15 6.56 -12.03
N SER A 27 -9.11 7.66 -11.28
CA SER A 27 -9.72 8.92 -11.69
C SER A 27 -9.08 9.53 -12.94
N SER A 28 -7.85 9.13 -13.30
CA SER A 28 -7.15 9.54 -14.51
C SER A 28 -7.67 8.89 -15.78
N GLU A 29 -8.43 7.80 -15.66
CA GLU A 29 -9.05 7.13 -16.81
C GLU A 29 -10.41 7.74 -17.18
N LEU A 30 -10.94 8.62 -16.31
CA LEU A 30 -12.21 9.32 -16.50
C LEU A 30 -11.99 10.83 -16.61
N ASP A 31 -12.30 11.35 -17.79
CA ASP A 31 -12.36 12.78 -18.05
C ASP A 31 -13.75 13.33 -17.70
N PHE A 32 -13.77 14.37 -16.86
CA PHE A 32 -15.00 15.07 -16.51
C PHE A 32 -15.05 16.41 -17.21
N SER A 33 -16.21 16.70 -17.81
CA SER A 33 -16.45 17.96 -18.50
C SER A 33 -17.75 18.62 -18.06
N ALA A 34 -17.75 19.96 -18.10
CA ALA A 34 -18.95 20.76 -17.92
C ALA A 34 -19.15 21.68 -19.13
N TYR A 35 -20.36 21.69 -19.67
CA TYR A 35 -20.72 22.52 -20.83
C TYR A 35 -21.72 23.58 -20.38
N SER A 36 -21.36 24.86 -20.53
CA SER A 36 -22.27 25.97 -20.29
C SER A 36 -23.04 26.28 -21.57
N LEU A 37 -24.35 26.06 -21.53
CA LEU A 37 -25.21 26.07 -22.71
C LEU A 37 -26.16 27.26 -22.69
N ALA A 38 -26.25 27.94 -23.82
CA ALA A 38 -27.23 28.98 -24.04
C ALA A 38 -28.62 28.40 -24.33
N THR A 39 -29.59 29.27 -24.63
CA THR A 39 -30.99 28.90 -24.90
C THR A 39 -31.15 27.90 -26.05
N ASN A 40 -30.21 27.86 -26.99
CA ASN A 40 -30.18 26.89 -28.11
C ASN A 40 -29.59 25.53 -27.72
N ALA A 41 -29.30 25.29 -26.43
CA ALA A 41 -28.63 24.10 -25.92
C ALA A 41 -27.22 23.86 -26.49
N LYS A 42 -26.56 24.91 -26.99
CA LYS A 42 -25.17 24.87 -27.45
C LYS A 42 -24.30 25.83 -26.65
N VAL A 43 -22.99 25.58 -26.65
CA VAL A 43 -21.99 26.51 -26.11
C VAL A 43 -21.95 27.81 -26.94
N CYS A 44 -21.71 28.95 -26.31
CA CYS A 44 -21.52 30.22 -27.03
C CYS A 44 -20.11 30.34 -27.60
N SER A 45 -19.13 29.72 -26.92
CA SER A 45 -17.72 29.73 -27.28
C SER A 45 -17.03 28.48 -26.74
N ASP A 46 -15.83 28.16 -27.25
CA ASP A 46 -15.01 27.06 -26.71
C ASP A 46 -14.61 27.31 -25.24
N ASP A 47 -14.60 28.57 -24.79
CA ASP A 47 -14.34 28.99 -23.41
C ASP A 47 -15.44 28.53 -22.42
N ASP A 48 -16.61 28.13 -22.93
CA ASP A 48 -17.77 27.67 -22.14
C ASP A 48 -17.75 26.16 -21.86
N MET A 49 -16.72 25.46 -22.37
CA MET A 49 -16.41 24.08 -22.06
C MET A 49 -15.31 24.01 -20.99
N ILE A 50 -15.61 23.38 -19.86
CA ILE A 50 -14.66 23.12 -18.78
C ILE A 50 -14.25 21.65 -18.85
N PHE A 51 -12.95 21.39 -18.81
CA PHE A 51 -12.38 20.04 -18.84
C PHE A 51 -10.96 20.09 -18.26
N TYR A 52 -10.25 18.95 -18.22
CA TYR A 52 -8.91 18.87 -17.62
C TYR A 52 -7.89 19.87 -18.22
N GLY A 53 -8.05 20.25 -19.50
CA GLY A 53 -7.20 21.24 -20.17
C GLY A 53 -7.63 22.71 -19.97
N GLN A 54 -8.83 22.94 -19.44
CA GLN A 54 -9.40 24.25 -19.16
C GLN A 54 -10.23 24.18 -17.88
N LEU A 55 -9.55 24.35 -16.74
CA LEU A 55 -10.13 24.12 -15.40
C LEU A 55 -11.12 25.20 -14.95
N HIS A 56 -11.22 26.31 -15.68
CA HIS A 56 -12.18 27.37 -15.40
C HIS A 56 -12.60 28.09 -16.67
N ASN A 57 -13.81 28.68 -16.68
CA ASN A 57 -14.21 29.57 -17.77
C ASN A 57 -13.55 30.94 -17.60
N LYS A 58 -13.68 31.78 -18.63
CA LYS A 58 -13.14 33.16 -18.64
C LYS A 58 -13.60 33.99 -17.43
N SER A 59 -14.84 33.81 -16.99
CA SER A 59 -15.44 34.51 -15.85
C SER A 59 -15.15 33.84 -14.50
N GLN A 60 -14.46 32.70 -14.47
CA GLN A 60 -14.20 31.88 -13.27
C GLN A 60 -15.46 31.47 -12.47
N THR A 61 -16.63 31.49 -13.09
CA THR A 61 -17.89 31.12 -12.45
C THR A 61 -18.07 29.61 -12.36
N ILE A 62 -17.38 28.84 -13.21
CA ILE A 62 -17.31 27.38 -13.13
C ILE A 62 -15.86 26.98 -12.98
N LYS A 63 -15.55 26.14 -11.98
CA LYS A 63 -14.21 25.62 -11.71
C LYS A 63 -14.25 24.11 -11.55
N LEU A 64 -13.33 23.42 -12.23
CA LEU A 64 -13.07 21.99 -12.09
C LEU A 64 -11.88 21.78 -11.15
N ILE A 65 -12.05 20.97 -10.11
CA ILE A 65 -11.02 20.58 -9.16
C ILE A 65 -10.99 19.05 -9.13
N GLN A 66 -9.87 18.47 -9.55
CA GLN A 66 -9.66 17.02 -9.54
C GLN A 66 -8.78 16.62 -8.34
N ALA A 67 -9.23 15.63 -7.58
CA ALA A 67 -8.47 14.95 -6.53
C ALA A 67 -8.34 13.45 -6.88
N SER A 68 -7.48 12.72 -6.18
CA SER A 68 -7.09 11.34 -6.52
C SER A 68 -8.25 10.34 -6.73
N SER A 69 -9.38 10.52 -6.04
CA SER A 69 -10.58 9.65 -6.13
C SER A 69 -11.90 10.41 -6.18
N SER A 70 -11.86 11.74 -6.33
CA SER A 70 -13.05 12.59 -6.35
C SER A 70 -12.85 13.82 -7.21
N VAL A 71 -13.90 14.21 -7.92
CA VAL A 71 -13.93 15.37 -8.80
C VAL A 71 -14.99 16.35 -8.32
N TYR A 72 -14.65 17.63 -8.28
CA TYR A 72 -15.53 18.70 -7.84
C TYR A 72 -15.72 19.71 -8.98
N PHE A 73 -16.97 20.03 -9.30
CA PHE A 73 -17.27 21.28 -10.02
C PHE A 73 -17.86 22.29 -9.04
N GLN A 74 -17.26 23.46 -8.96
CA GLN A 74 -17.81 24.61 -8.24
C GLN A 74 -18.46 25.56 -9.23
N ILE A 75 -19.72 25.90 -9.01
CA ILE A 75 -20.55 26.73 -9.88
C ILE A 75 -21.08 27.92 -9.07
N ASN A 76 -20.70 29.13 -9.44
CA ASN A 76 -21.21 30.37 -8.86
C ASN A 76 -22.40 30.89 -9.67
N PHE A 77 -23.61 30.45 -9.32
CA PHE A 77 -24.84 30.85 -10.03
C PHE A 77 -25.13 32.37 -10.02
N PRO A 78 -24.89 33.12 -8.92
CA PRO A 78 -25.06 34.58 -8.90
C PRO A 78 -24.25 35.36 -9.95
N GLU A 79 -23.03 34.92 -10.26
CA GLU A 79 -22.12 35.62 -11.19
C GLU A 79 -22.19 35.06 -12.63
N LEU A 80 -23.04 34.06 -12.84
CA LEU A 80 -23.14 33.36 -14.12
C LEU A 80 -23.79 34.28 -15.18
N SER A 81 -23.24 34.27 -16.41
CA SER A 81 -23.76 35.09 -17.50
C SER A 81 -25.26 34.84 -17.73
N PRO A 82 -26.11 35.87 -17.89
CA PRO A 82 -27.54 35.71 -18.14
C PRO A 82 -27.87 34.92 -19.41
N GLN A 83 -26.91 34.76 -20.32
CA GLN A 83 -27.06 34.01 -21.57
C GLN A 83 -27.01 32.49 -21.37
N ILE A 84 -26.49 32.01 -20.23
CA ILE A 84 -26.38 30.59 -19.92
C ILE A 84 -27.65 30.13 -19.22
N ASN A 85 -28.33 29.16 -19.83
CA ASN A 85 -29.60 28.62 -19.34
C ASN A 85 -29.47 27.21 -18.80
N LYS A 86 -28.39 26.51 -19.15
CA LYS A 86 -28.16 25.11 -18.78
C LYS A 86 -26.67 24.83 -18.62
N ILE A 87 -26.31 23.96 -17.68
CA ILE A 87 -24.95 23.45 -17.48
C ILE A 87 -25.02 21.93 -17.42
N SER A 88 -24.43 21.25 -18.40
CA SER A 88 -24.41 19.78 -18.47
C SER A 88 -23.10 19.24 -17.93
N ILE A 89 -23.17 18.29 -16.98
CA ILE A 89 -22.01 17.61 -16.40
C ILE A 89 -21.89 16.22 -17.00
N CYS A 90 -20.73 15.93 -17.58
CA CYS A 90 -20.46 14.70 -18.31
C CYS A 90 -19.19 14.02 -17.77
N ALA A 91 -19.11 12.71 -17.99
CA ALA A 91 -17.94 11.88 -17.75
C ALA A 91 -17.66 11.07 -19.02
N THR A 92 -16.39 10.96 -19.41
CA THR A 92 -15.96 10.21 -20.59
C THR A 92 -14.72 9.42 -20.25
N LEU A 93 -14.59 8.20 -20.76
CA LEU A 93 -13.37 7.43 -20.62
C LEU A 93 -12.29 7.97 -21.55
N ALA A 94 -11.06 8.08 -21.04
CA ALA A 94 -9.91 8.58 -21.79
C ALA A 94 -9.45 7.61 -22.88
N ASP A 95 -9.72 6.31 -22.70
CA ASP A 95 -9.50 5.27 -23.70
C ASP A 95 -10.82 4.90 -24.40
N GLU A 96 -10.89 5.19 -25.70
CA GLU A 96 -12.06 4.89 -26.54
C GLU A 96 -12.32 3.39 -26.72
N GLN A 97 -11.35 2.53 -26.37
CA GLN A 97 -11.53 1.06 -26.38
C GLN A 97 -12.18 0.53 -25.10
N GLN A 98 -12.26 1.34 -24.05
CA GLN A 98 -12.94 1.00 -22.80
C GLN A 98 -14.36 1.55 -22.77
N ASN A 99 -15.20 0.98 -21.89
CA ASN A 99 -16.56 1.43 -21.67
C ASN A 99 -16.88 1.47 -20.17
N PHE A 100 -17.99 2.09 -19.81
CA PHE A 100 -18.35 2.31 -18.40
C PHE A 100 -18.58 1.02 -17.58
N SER A 101 -18.54 -0.18 -18.18
CA SER A 101 -18.56 -1.45 -17.42
C SER A 101 -17.35 -1.66 -16.52
N SER A 102 -16.21 -1.03 -16.80
CA SER A 102 -15.02 -1.05 -15.94
C SER A 102 -15.21 -0.24 -14.65
N VAL A 103 -16.20 0.66 -14.60
CA VAL A 103 -16.50 1.48 -13.43
C VAL A 103 -17.48 0.73 -12.51
N ASN A 104 -17.15 0.54 -11.24
CA ASN A 104 -18.09 -0.10 -10.30
C ASN A 104 -19.31 0.80 -10.09
N TYR A 105 -19.09 2.00 -9.54
CA TYR A 105 -20.12 3.02 -9.44
C TYR A 105 -19.52 4.42 -9.24
N LEU A 106 -20.28 5.44 -9.64
CA LEU A 106 -20.04 6.84 -9.32
C LEU A 106 -21.05 7.30 -8.26
N ASN A 107 -20.57 8.00 -7.23
CA ASN A 107 -21.42 8.61 -6.21
C ASN A 107 -21.40 10.13 -6.38
N ILE A 108 -22.55 10.71 -6.68
CA ILE A 108 -22.73 12.13 -6.97
C ILE A 108 -23.37 12.80 -5.77
N LYS A 109 -22.77 13.88 -5.27
CA LYS A 109 -23.29 14.67 -4.16
C LYS A 109 -23.32 16.13 -4.55
N ILE A 110 -24.48 16.76 -4.44
CA ILE A 110 -24.65 18.20 -4.67
C ILE A 110 -24.70 18.88 -3.32
N LYS A 111 -23.83 19.86 -3.13
CA LYS A 111 -23.59 20.53 -1.85
C LYS A 111 -23.61 22.05 -2.02
N ASN A 112 -24.11 22.73 -1.01
CA ASN A 112 -23.71 24.09 -0.66
C ASN A 112 -22.95 23.99 0.68
N SER A 113 -23.41 24.67 1.73
CA SER A 113 -23.01 24.41 3.12
C SER A 113 -23.47 23.02 3.62
N ASN A 114 -24.56 22.48 3.07
CA ASN A 114 -25.13 21.17 3.40
C ASN A 114 -25.29 20.31 2.13
N VAL A 115 -25.49 19.01 2.30
CA VAL A 115 -25.81 18.10 1.18
C VAL A 115 -27.27 18.29 0.77
N ILE A 116 -27.49 18.73 -0.47
CA ILE A 116 -28.82 18.95 -1.05
C ILE A 116 -29.36 17.62 -1.60
N ALA A 117 -28.56 16.99 -2.47
CA ALA A 117 -28.94 15.75 -3.14
C ALA A 117 -27.77 14.78 -3.30
N THR A 118 -28.08 13.49 -3.34
CA THR A 118 -27.14 12.40 -3.59
C THR A 118 -27.68 11.45 -4.66
N SER A 119 -26.82 10.90 -5.51
CA SER A 119 -27.21 9.97 -6.56
C SER A 119 -26.11 8.94 -6.79
N LYS A 120 -26.49 7.76 -7.28
CA LYS A 120 -25.56 6.69 -7.61
C LYS A 120 -25.74 6.25 -9.06
N ILE A 121 -24.64 6.11 -9.77
CA ILE A 121 -24.57 5.57 -11.13
C ILE A 121 -23.75 4.28 -11.07
N THR A 122 -24.31 3.13 -11.44
CA THR A 122 -23.56 1.87 -11.56
C THR A 122 -23.03 1.69 -12.97
N GLY A 123 -21.77 1.28 -13.13
CA GLY A 123 -21.20 1.05 -14.48
C GLY A 123 -21.49 -0.34 -15.05
N GLN A 124 -21.84 -1.32 -14.21
CA GLN A 124 -22.19 -2.69 -14.65
C GLN A 124 -23.23 -2.69 -15.79
N ASN A 125 -22.96 -3.48 -16.84
CA ASN A 125 -23.77 -3.61 -18.07
C ASN A 125 -23.88 -2.36 -18.95
N ARG A 126 -22.95 -1.40 -18.82
CA ARG A 126 -22.85 -0.27 -19.73
C ARG A 126 -21.81 -0.50 -20.82
N SER A 127 -22.22 -0.32 -22.07
CA SER A 127 -21.35 -0.40 -23.24
C SER A 127 -20.91 0.97 -23.74
N GLU A 128 -21.38 2.05 -23.11
CA GLU A 128 -21.13 3.42 -23.53
C GLU A 128 -19.74 3.90 -23.08
N VAL A 129 -19.12 4.80 -23.86
CA VAL A 129 -17.79 5.38 -23.61
C VAL A 129 -17.87 6.73 -22.91
N ALA A 130 -19.01 7.43 -23.05
CA ALA A 130 -19.33 8.68 -22.40
C ALA A 130 -20.68 8.60 -21.67
N LEU A 131 -20.89 9.47 -20.68
CA LEU A 131 -22.05 9.50 -19.81
C LEU A 131 -22.41 10.93 -19.43
N ILE A 132 -23.66 11.32 -19.64
CA ILE A 132 -24.24 12.56 -19.09
C ILE A 132 -24.75 12.24 -17.68
N ILE A 133 -24.08 12.79 -16.67
CA ILE A 133 -24.41 12.58 -15.26
C ILE A 133 -25.71 13.31 -14.91
N GLY A 134 -25.76 14.60 -15.25
CA GLY A 134 -26.91 15.44 -14.96
C GLY A 134 -26.73 16.84 -15.49
N GLU A 135 -27.79 17.63 -15.41
CA GLU A 135 -27.83 18.99 -15.91
C GLU A 135 -28.40 19.95 -14.85
N PHE A 136 -27.76 21.10 -14.70
CA PHE A 136 -28.36 22.26 -14.05
C PHE A 136 -29.08 23.06 -15.11
N TYR A 137 -30.33 23.44 -14.89
CA TYR A 137 -31.08 24.25 -15.83
C TYR A 137 -31.92 25.30 -15.12
N ARG A 138 -32.12 26.43 -15.79
CA ARG A 138 -32.96 27.50 -15.29
C ARG A 138 -34.42 27.17 -15.60
N TYR A 139 -35.23 27.13 -14.56
CA TYR A 139 -36.68 26.97 -14.67
C TYR A 139 -37.34 28.16 -13.99
N GLN A 140 -38.00 29.00 -14.77
CA GLN A 140 -38.49 30.31 -14.32
C GLN A 140 -37.33 31.17 -13.78
N GLN A 141 -37.34 31.54 -12.51
CA GLN A 141 -36.32 32.35 -11.85
C GLN A 141 -35.38 31.55 -10.94
N SER A 142 -35.46 30.21 -10.96
CA SER A 142 -34.67 29.34 -10.07
C SER A 142 -33.88 28.30 -10.85
N TRP A 143 -32.76 27.86 -10.27
CA TRP A 143 -31.99 26.74 -10.80
C TRP A 143 -32.55 25.42 -10.31
N LYS A 144 -32.57 24.42 -11.19
CA LYS A 144 -32.90 23.04 -10.86
C LYS A 144 -31.79 22.14 -11.35
N PHE A 145 -31.54 21.05 -10.62
CA PHE A 145 -30.69 19.97 -11.08
C PHE A 145 -31.54 18.78 -11.47
N ARG A 146 -31.28 18.21 -12.65
CA ARG A 146 -31.84 16.95 -13.11
C ARG A 146 -30.75 15.89 -13.16
N PHE A 147 -30.96 14.79 -12.46
CA PHE A 147 -30.10 13.62 -12.58
C PHE A 147 -30.51 12.86 -13.84
N ILE A 148 -29.57 12.61 -14.77
CA ILE A 148 -29.88 12.01 -16.09
C ILE A 148 -29.35 10.57 -16.16
N SER A 149 -28.05 10.38 -15.91
CA SER A 149 -27.39 9.08 -16.04
C SER A 149 -27.57 8.41 -17.42
N GLN A 150 -27.43 9.18 -18.51
CA GLN A 150 -27.61 8.71 -19.89
C GLN A 150 -26.27 8.44 -20.56
N GLY A 151 -26.10 7.26 -21.16
CA GLY A 151 -24.90 6.88 -21.88
C GLY A 151 -24.83 7.44 -23.30
N PHE A 152 -23.62 7.52 -23.82
CA PHE A 152 -23.30 8.05 -25.13
C PHE A 152 -22.13 7.26 -25.75
N ASN A 153 -22.35 6.65 -26.92
CA ASN A 153 -21.38 5.73 -27.53
C ASN A 153 -20.28 6.44 -28.33
N GLY A 154 -20.49 7.69 -28.78
CA GLY A 154 -19.54 8.40 -29.65
C GLY A 154 -18.36 9.07 -28.93
N GLY A 155 -18.10 8.72 -27.67
CA GLY A 155 -16.99 9.28 -26.88
C GLY A 155 -17.06 10.81 -26.69
N LEU A 156 -15.91 11.42 -26.38
CA LEU A 156 -15.81 12.84 -26.04
C LEU A 156 -16.09 13.72 -27.26
N LYS A 157 -15.58 13.33 -28.43
CA LYS A 157 -15.69 14.11 -29.66
C LYS A 157 -17.14 14.32 -30.07
N SER A 158 -17.89 13.23 -30.23
CA SER A 158 -19.31 13.32 -30.61
C SER A 158 -20.16 13.95 -29.51
N LEU A 159 -19.76 13.84 -28.23
CA LEU A 159 -20.42 14.54 -27.13
C LEU A 159 -20.18 16.06 -27.17
N ALA A 160 -18.96 16.50 -27.49
CA ALA A 160 -18.62 17.91 -27.63
C ALA A 160 -19.32 18.54 -28.85
N GLU A 161 -19.35 17.83 -29.98
CA GLU A 161 -20.11 18.23 -31.18
C GLU A 161 -21.62 18.31 -30.91
N HIS A 162 -22.16 17.39 -30.10
CA HIS A 162 -23.56 17.42 -29.66
C HIS A 162 -23.92 18.73 -28.95
N PHE A 163 -22.98 19.28 -28.16
CA PHE A 163 -23.13 20.58 -27.48
C PHE A 163 -22.62 21.77 -28.31
N GLY A 164 -22.25 21.56 -29.58
CA GLY A 164 -21.90 22.62 -30.52
C GLY A 164 -20.45 23.11 -30.48
N VAL A 165 -19.53 22.35 -29.89
CA VAL A 165 -18.08 22.62 -29.94
C VAL A 165 -17.54 22.16 -31.30
N ASN A 166 -16.83 23.04 -32.02
CA ASN A 166 -16.16 22.67 -33.26
C ASN A 166 -14.78 22.08 -32.98
N ILE A 167 -14.68 20.76 -32.99
CA ILE A 167 -13.38 20.07 -32.95
C ILE A 167 -12.88 20.00 -34.39
N ALA A 168 -11.81 20.74 -34.71
CA ALA A 168 -11.19 20.67 -36.03
C ALA A 168 -10.65 19.25 -36.28
N ASP A 169 -11.13 18.60 -37.34
CA ASP A 169 -10.67 17.29 -37.78
C ASP A 169 -9.19 17.35 -38.21
N GLU A 170 -8.36 16.43 -37.70
CA GLU A 170 -7.13 16.02 -38.38
C GLU A 170 -7.52 15.34 -39.70
N GLN A 171 -7.49 16.08 -40.80
CA GLN A 171 -7.55 15.48 -42.13
C GLN A 171 -6.22 14.72 -42.41
N PRO A 172 -6.27 13.48 -42.94
CA PRO A 172 -5.08 12.81 -43.46
C PRO A 172 -4.47 13.65 -44.59
N LEU A 173 -3.18 13.96 -44.48
CA LEU A 173 -2.40 14.69 -45.47
C LEU A 173 -2.52 14.01 -46.84
N SER A 174 -3.29 14.61 -47.75
CA SER A 174 -3.21 14.32 -49.18
C SER A 174 -2.24 15.33 -49.79
N GLU A 175 -1.14 14.84 -50.34
CA GLU A 175 -0.15 15.62 -51.10
C GLU A 175 -0.83 16.33 -52.27
N VAL A 176 -0.75 17.66 -52.32
CA VAL A 176 -1.05 18.43 -53.53
C VAL A 176 0.10 19.38 -53.83
N SER A 177 0.74 19.11 -54.96
CA SER A 177 1.74 19.88 -55.69
C SER A 177 1.33 21.35 -55.93
N PRO A 178 2.30 22.29 -56.05
CA PRO A 178 2.01 23.72 -56.20
C PRO A 178 1.66 24.09 -57.66
N PRO A 179 0.68 24.99 -57.87
CA PRO A 179 0.57 25.74 -59.13
C PRO A 179 0.51 27.26 -58.86
N PRO A 180 0.48 28.14 -59.88
CA PRO A 180 1.62 28.94 -60.33
C PRO A 180 1.45 30.44 -60.02
N ILE A 181 2.54 31.20 -60.17
CA ILE A 181 2.53 32.67 -60.19
C ILE A 181 1.93 33.15 -61.53
N PRO A 182 1.04 34.17 -61.51
CA PRO A 182 1.12 35.24 -62.52
C PRO A 182 1.27 36.65 -61.95
N SER A 183 1.85 37.48 -62.80
CA SER A 183 2.45 38.81 -62.63
C SER A 183 1.50 40.01 -62.57
N GLN A 184 2.01 41.03 -61.85
CA GLN A 184 2.09 42.48 -62.16
C GLN A 184 0.95 43.49 -61.90
N ALA A 185 1.32 44.46 -61.04
CA ALA A 185 1.23 45.94 -61.12
C ALA A 185 -0.19 46.60 -61.04
N THR A 186 -0.44 47.71 -60.34
CA THR A 186 0.34 48.94 -60.04
C THR A 186 -0.17 49.69 -58.78
N SER A 187 0.76 50.47 -58.20
CA SER A 187 0.61 51.79 -57.55
C SER A 187 -0.27 52.01 -56.29
N ASP A 188 0.47 52.28 -55.22
CA ASP A 188 0.42 53.50 -54.39
C ASP A 188 -0.18 53.50 -52.97
N THR A 189 0.76 53.83 -52.07
CA THR A 189 0.67 54.50 -50.75
C THR A 189 0.27 53.73 -49.49
N THR A 190 1.08 53.97 -48.46
CA THR A 190 0.90 53.81 -46.99
C THR A 190 1.62 52.65 -46.28
N PRO A 191 2.06 52.86 -45.01
CA PRO A 191 3.36 52.42 -44.51
C PRO A 191 3.36 51.04 -43.84
N ASN A 192 4.42 50.28 -44.15
CA ASN A 192 5.14 49.33 -43.29
C ASN A 192 4.35 48.55 -42.20
N ILE A 193 3.60 47.51 -42.61
CA ILE A 193 2.94 46.51 -41.73
C ILE A 193 3.71 45.15 -41.74
N SER A 194 4.91 45.09 -42.35
CA SER A 194 5.55 43.82 -42.72
C SER A 194 6.20 43.01 -41.57
N ASN A 195 6.40 43.61 -40.40
CA ASN A 195 7.04 42.92 -39.27
C ASN A 195 6.05 42.44 -38.20
N THR A 196 4.93 43.13 -37.99
CA THR A 196 3.91 42.74 -36.99
C THR A 196 3.03 41.58 -37.44
N LEU A 197 2.71 41.48 -38.74
CA LEU A 197 1.90 40.37 -39.27
C LEU A 197 2.66 39.03 -39.28
N ARG A 198 3.99 39.05 -39.46
CA ARG A 198 4.80 37.82 -39.37
C ARG A 198 4.78 37.25 -37.96
N ASP A 199 4.94 38.08 -36.93
CA ASP A 199 4.92 37.62 -35.52
C ASP A 199 3.52 37.15 -35.05
N ILE A 200 2.45 37.72 -35.60
CA ILE A 200 1.06 37.31 -35.33
C ILE A 200 0.70 35.97 -36.04
N LEU A 201 1.27 35.69 -37.21
CA LEU A 201 1.07 34.42 -37.93
C LEU A 201 2.01 33.29 -37.48
N LEU A 202 3.20 33.61 -36.97
CA LEU A 202 4.18 32.63 -36.44
C LEU A 202 3.83 32.14 -35.03
N SER A 203 3.05 32.90 -34.24
CA SER A 203 2.71 32.55 -32.86
C SER A 203 1.72 31.37 -32.73
N PRO A 204 0.64 31.26 -33.53
CA PRO A 204 -0.26 30.09 -33.52
C PRO A 204 0.44 28.81 -33.98
N LEU A 205 1.28 28.88 -35.02
CA LEU A 205 2.01 27.72 -35.56
C LEU A 205 3.01 27.16 -34.54
N LYS A 206 3.79 28.03 -33.87
CA LYS A 206 4.68 27.64 -32.77
C LYS A 206 3.92 27.04 -31.58
N LEU A 207 2.71 27.53 -31.29
CA LEU A 207 1.82 26.98 -30.26
C LEU A 207 1.29 25.58 -30.62
N ILE A 208 0.94 25.36 -31.90
CA ILE A 208 0.50 24.05 -32.39
C ILE A 208 1.66 23.05 -32.38
N GLU A 209 2.85 23.43 -32.83
CA GLU A 209 4.06 22.59 -32.75
C GLU A 209 4.41 22.25 -31.31
N LYS A 210 4.33 23.23 -30.39
CA LYS A 210 4.53 23.00 -28.95
C LYS A 210 3.50 22.03 -28.37
N ARG A 211 2.22 22.15 -28.76
CA ARG A 211 1.16 21.22 -28.34
C ARG A 211 1.38 19.81 -28.90
N LYS A 212 1.79 19.67 -30.16
CA LYS A 212 2.14 18.37 -30.76
C LYS A 212 3.29 17.72 -30.01
N LYS A 213 4.37 18.47 -29.76
CA LYS A 213 5.53 17.98 -28.98
C LYS A 213 5.14 17.59 -27.54
N GLN A 214 4.23 18.33 -26.90
CA GLN A 214 3.73 17.97 -25.57
C GLN A 214 2.89 16.69 -25.57
N LYS A 215 2.01 16.51 -26.57
CA LYS A 215 1.18 15.29 -26.70
C LYS A 215 2.05 14.07 -26.99
N GLU A 216 3.05 14.22 -27.85
CA GLU A 216 4.05 13.18 -28.14
C GLU A 216 4.85 12.81 -26.89
N LEU A 217 5.34 13.81 -26.14
CA LEU A 217 6.02 13.59 -24.87
C LEU A 217 5.13 12.81 -23.89
N GLN A 218 3.85 13.19 -23.76
CA GLN A 218 2.88 12.50 -22.90
C GLN A 218 2.67 11.03 -23.32
N LEU A 219 2.60 10.76 -24.63
CA LEU A 219 2.49 9.40 -25.15
C LEU A 219 3.72 8.57 -24.79
N LYS A 220 4.93 9.14 -24.95
CA LYS A 220 6.19 8.49 -24.54
C LYS A 220 6.29 8.24 -23.05
N GLN A 221 5.76 9.13 -22.21
CA GLN A 221 5.67 8.90 -20.77
C GLN A 221 4.74 7.72 -20.44
N LYS A 222 3.59 7.60 -21.12
CA LYS A 222 2.68 6.44 -20.97
C LYS A 222 3.33 5.13 -21.46
N GLU A 223 4.02 5.16 -22.59
CA GLU A 223 4.78 4.00 -23.10
C GLU A 223 5.85 3.54 -22.10
N PHE A 224 6.57 4.48 -21.47
CA PHE A 224 7.52 4.18 -20.41
C PHE A 224 6.84 3.50 -19.21
N GLN A 225 5.71 4.04 -18.74
CA GLN A 225 4.97 3.47 -17.62
C GLN A 225 4.47 2.04 -17.92
N SER A 226 4.01 1.80 -19.15
CA SER A 226 3.60 0.46 -19.60
C SER A 226 4.78 -0.52 -19.61
N LYS A 227 5.93 -0.13 -20.20
CA LYS A 227 7.16 -0.93 -20.17
C LYS A 227 7.62 -1.21 -18.74
N LEU A 228 7.63 -0.20 -17.87
CA LEU A 228 7.98 -0.36 -16.47
C LEU A 228 7.04 -1.36 -15.79
N SER A 229 5.72 -1.23 -15.96
CA SER A 229 4.76 -2.18 -15.41
C SER A 229 4.98 -3.60 -15.92
N GLN A 230 5.33 -3.77 -17.20
CA GLN A 230 5.63 -5.07 -17.77
C GLN A 230 6.87 -5.70 -17.11
N TYR A 231 7.97 -4.95 -17.01
CA TYR A 231 9.21 -5.44 -16.39
C TYR A 231 9.09 -5.70 -14.88
N LEU A 232 8.16 -5.03 -14.19
CA LEU A 232 7.92 -5.28 -12.78
C LEU A 232 6.93 -6.43 -12.53
N SER A 233 6.22 -6.90 -13.56
CA SER A 233 5.15 -7.90 -13.43
C SER A 233 5.65 -9.31 -13.12
N ASP A 234 6.85 -9.68 -13.59
CA ASP A 234 7.46 -10.99 -13.32
C ASP A 234 8.20 -11.02 -11.96
N GLY A 235 8.20 -9.89 -11.25
CA GLY A 235 8.83 -9.75 -9.95
C GLY A 235 10.36 -9.70 -9.99
N LYS A 236 11.00 -9.51 -11.16
CA LYS A 236 12.45 -9.43 -11.30
C LYS A 236 12.87 -8.39 -12.32
N LEU A 237 13.45 -7.29 -11.82
CA LEU A 237 14.07 -6.29 -12.70
C LEU A 237 15.54 -6.61 -12.97
N THR A 238 15.84 -7.08 -14.17
CA THR A 238 17.19 -7.45 -14.59
C THR A 238 18.05 -6.23 -14.96
N ASN A 239 19.38 -6.41 -15.02
CA ASN A 239 20.31 -5.38 -15.51
C ASN A 239 19.97 -4.92 -16.94
N GLN A 240 19.58 -5.86 -17.81
CA GLN A 240 19.27 -5.57 -19.20
C GLN A 240 18.00 -4.71 -19.32
N GLU A 241 16.97 -4.99 -18.53
CA GLU A 241 15.73 -4.20 -18.53
C GLU A 241 15.96 -2.80 -17.95
N ARG A 242 16.80 -2.67 -16.90
CA ARG A 242 17.23 -1.35 -16.40
C ARG A 242 17.93 -0.53 -17.48
N GLN A 243 18.82 -1.17 -18.23
CA GLN A 243 19.51 -0.52 -19.33
C GLN A 243 18.52 -0.10 -20.44
N GLN A 244 17.56 -0.95 -20.78
CA GLN A 244 16.52 -0.62 -21.77
C GLN A 244 15.63 0.55 -21.32
N LEU A 245 15.29 0.63 -20.03
CA LEU A 245 14.55 1.77 -19.48
C LEU A 245 15.37 3.07 -19.52
N ASP A 246 16.66 2.98 -19.18
CA ASP A 246 17.58 4.11 -19.21
C ASP A 246 17.81 4.61 -20.65
N GLU A 247 18.02 3.71 -21.61
CA GLU A 247 18.14 4.00 -23.03
C GLU A 247 16.86 4.65 -23.57
N PHE A 248 15.68 4.14 -23.20
CA PHE A 248 14.40 4.73 -23.59
C PHE A 248 14.24 6.18 -23.08
N CYS A 249 14.70 6.46 -21.86
CA CYS A 249 14.67 7.82 -21.32
C CYS A 249 15.61 8.76 -22.07
N ILE A 250 16.81 8.28 -22.43
CA ILE A 250 17.80 9.04 -23.19
C ILE A 250 17.30 9.33 -24.61
N GLU A 251 16.76 8.31 -25.29
CA GLU A 251 16.26 8.41 -26.68
C GLU A 251 15.12 9.43 -26.80
N HIS A 252 14.25 9.49 -25.79
CA HIS A 252 13.06 10.35 -25.81
C HIS A 252 13.18 11.61 -24.93
N GLU A 253 14.38 11.96 -24.46
CA GLU A 253 14.66 13.13 -23.62
C GLU A 253 13.75 13.23 -22.36
N LEU A 254 13.45 12.09 -21.74
CA LEU A 254 12.55 12.00 -20.59
C LEU A 254 13.31 12.14 -19.26
N ASP A 255 12.72 12.85 -18.29
CA ASP A 255 13.22 12.88 -16.92
C ASP A 255 12.86 11.56 -16.19
N LYS A 256 13.85 10.67 -16.09
CA LYS A 256 13.74 9.38 -15.41
C LYS A 256 13.24 9.50 -13.97
N GLN A 257 13.74 10.49 -13.21
CA GLN A 257 13.38 10.65 -11.80
C GLN A 257 11.94 11.14 -11.64
N GLN A 258 11.49 12.01 -12.54
CA GLN A 258 10.09 12.44 -12.57
C GLN A 258 9.15 11.25 -12.89
N LEU A 259 9.53 10.38 -13.82
CA LEU A 259 8.74 9.20 -14.19
C LEU A 259 8.65 8.15 -13.08
N PHE A 260 9.74 7.92 -12.35
CA PHE A 260 9.73 7.08 -11.16
C PHE A 260 8.83 7.64 -10.06
N LYS A 261 8.86 8.96 -9.83
CA LYS A 261 7.93 9.59 -8.86
C LYS A 261 6.46 9.43 -9.26
N GLN A 262 6.14 9.60 -10.54
CA GLN A 262 4.79 9.35 -11.06
C GLN A 262 4.37 7.88 -10.90
N SER A 263 5.33 6.96 -10.95
CA SER A 263 5.11 5.50 -10.82
C SER A 263 5.42 4.96 -9.42
N SER A 264 5.45 5.83 -8.40
CA SER A 264 5.92 5.50 -7.05
C SER A 264 5.15 4.34 -6.41
N LEU A 265 3.82 4.27 -6.60
CA LEU A 265 3.01 3.18 -6.06
C LEU A 265 3.44 1.81 -6.62
N LEU A 266 3.63 1.72 -7.94
CA LEU A 266 4.06 0.51 -8.62
C LEU A 266 5.45 0.07 -8.15
N ILE A 267 6.39 1.02 -8.07
CA ILE A 267 7.77 0.78 -7.64
C ILE A 267 7.81 0.33 -6.18
N ASN A 268 7.07 1.00 -5.29
CA ASN A 268 7.02 0.64 -3.87
C ASN A 268 6.46 -0.77 -3.68
N ASN A 269 5.39 -1.12 -4.39
CA ASN A 269 4.83 -2.47 -4.36
C ASN A 269 5.84 -3.53 -4.81
N PHE A 270 6.57 -3.26 -5.89
CA PHE A 270 7.64 -4.13 -6.37
C PHE A 270 8.78 -4.30 -5.35
N LEU A 271 9.22 -3.21 -4.72
CA LEU A 271 10.26 -3.25 -3.68
C LEU A 271 9.81 -4.06 -2.46
N HIS A 272 8.56 -3.90 -2.02
CA HIS A 272 8.00 -4.69 -0.92
C HIS A 272 7.85 -6.18 -1.29
N PHE A 273 7.42 -6.48 -2.51
CA PHE A 273 7.37 -7.86 -3.01
C PHE A 273 8.76 -8.49 -3.04
N THR A 274 9.75 -7.76 -3.55
CA THR A 274 11.16 -8.21 -3.58
C THR A 274 11.69 -8.46 -2.17
N LEU A 275 11.43 -7.54 -1.25
CA LEU A 275 11.80 -7.70 0.17
C LEU A 275 11.15 -8.94 0.78
N ALA A 276 9.85 -9.17 0.52
CA ALA A 276 9.12 -10.32 1.04
C ALA A 276 9.72 -11.65 0.59
N ASN A 277 10.17 -11.75 -0.66
CA ASN A 277 10.87 -12.93 -1.18
C ASN A 277 12.25 -13.11 -0.51
N ILE A 278 13.04 -12.04 -0.40
CA ILE A 278 14.37 -12.08 0.23
C ILE A 278 14.29 -12.53 1.69
N ILE A 279 13.29 -12.09 2.44
CA ILE A 279 13.17 -12.44 3.86
C ILE A 279 12.50 -13.80 4.11
N ALA A 280 11.99 -14.48 3.08
CA ALA A 280 11.26 -15.73 3.20
C ALA A 280 12.11 -16.84 3.88
N ASP A 281 13.40 -16.89 3.58
CA ASP A 281 14.36 -17.84 4.14
C ASP A 281 14.81 -17.50 5.57
N ARG A 282 14.23 -16.44 6.16
CA ARG A 282 14.50 -15.96 7.54
C ARG A 282 15.97 -15.59 7.80
N PHE A 283 16.72 -15.34 6.74
CA PHE A 283 18.08 -14.82 6.73
C PHE A 283 18.30 -14.11 5.39
N VAL A 284 18.99 -12.98 5.42
CA VAL A 284 19.32 -12.21 4.22
C VAL A 284 20.82 -12.21 4.02
N GLY A 285 21.26 -12.84 2.93
CA GLY A 285 22.66 -12.88 2.52
C GLY A 285 23.16 -11.52 2.02
N LYS A 286 24.49 -11.40 1.87
CA LYS A 286 25.11 -10.17 1.34
C LYS A 286 24.64 -9.87 -0.08
N ASP A 287 24.58 -10.87 -0.94
CA ASP A 287 24.18 -10.71 -2.33
C ASP A 287 22.73 -10.21 -2.48
N GLU A 288 21.82 -10.72 -1.63
CA GLU A 288 20.42 -10.29 -1.60
C GLU A 288 20.27 -8.86 -1.06
N GLN A 289 21.04 -8.52 -0.04
CA GLN A 289 21.09 -7.17 0.51
C GLN A 289 21.67 -6.17 -0.51
N ASP A 290 22.73 -6.55 -1.23
CA ASP A 290 23.33 -5.74 -2.29
C ASP A 290 22.35 -5.59 -3.47
N PHE A 291 21.58 -6.63 -3.81
CA PHE A 291 20.55 -6.59 -4.84
C PHE A 291 19.44 -5.58 -4.53
N ILE A 292 18.83 -5.63 -3.33
CA ILE A 292 17.76 -4.70 -2.97
C ILE A 292 18.26 -3.27 -2.75
N ASN A 293 19.51 -3.09 -2.30
CA ASN A 293 20.15 -1.77 -2.24
C ASN A 293 20.35 -1.20 -3.65
N CYS A 294 20.81 -2.01 -4.60
CA CYS A 294 20.95 -1.61 -6.00
C CYS A 294 19.61 -1.17 -6.60
N LEU A 295 18.50 -1.84 -6.27
CA LEU A 295 17.16 -1.41 -6.67
C LEU A 295 16.75 -0.09 -6.02
N CYS A 296 17.02 0.10 -4.72
CA CYS A 296 16.78 1.37 -4.04
C CYS A 296 17.59 2.52 -4.66
N ASP A 297 18.85 2.28 -5.00
CA ASP A 297 19.73 3.29 -5.61
C ASP A 297 19.27 3.64 -7.03
N TYR A 298 18.75 2.66 -7.77
CA TYR A 298 18.20 2.85 -9.10
C TYR A 298 16.90 3.67 -9.08
N PHE A 299 15.94 3.30 -8.23
CA PHE A 299 14.62 3.93 -8.18
C PHE A 299 14.54 5.20 -7.35
N GLN A 300 15.44 5.38 -6.38
CA GLN A 300 15.44 6.49 -5.42
C GLN A 300 14.05 6.74 -4.77
N PRO A 301 13.43 5.70 -4.16
CA PRO A 301 12.13 5.84 -3.52
C PRO A 301 12.21 6.76 -2.29
N ASP A 302 11.05 7.10 -1.73
CA ASP A 302 10.97 7.93 -0.53
C ASP A 302 11.80 7.36 0.63
N GLN A 303 12.38 8.25 1.44
CA GLN A 303 13.23 7.87 2.58
C GLN A 303 12.52 6.97 3.59
N SER A 304 11.20 7.08 3.72
CA SER A 304 10.38 6.17 4.55
C SER A 304 10.53 4.72 4.09
N ILE A 305 10.39 4.45 2.79
CA ILE A 305 10.50 3.11 2.21
C ILE A 305 11.91 2.55 2.38
N ILE A 306 12.93 3.36 2.10
CA ILE A 306 14.34 2.96 2.28
C ILE A 306 14.59 2.58 3.74
N SER A 307 14.10 3.39 4.68
CA SER A 307 14.23 3.12 6.12
C SER A 307 13.53 1.82 6.52
N GLU A 308 12.32 1.58 6.02
CA GLU A 308 11.53 0.38 6.32
C GLU A 308 12.22 -0.90 5.82
N ILE A 309 12.74 -0.88 4.58
CA ILE A 309 13.48 -2.00 3.99
C ILE A 309 14.73 -2.31 4.83
N LYS A 310 15.54 -1.28 5.14
CA LYS A 310 16.77 -1.45 5.93
C LYS A 310 16.48 -1.98 7.34
N THR A 311 15.49 -1.42 8.03
CA THR A 311 15.09 -1.88 9.36
C THR A 311 14.60 -3.33 9.31
N THR A 312 13.84 -3.72 8.28
CA THR A 312 13.35 -5.09 8.13
C THR A 312 14.48 -6.10 7.90
N ILE A 313 15.41 -5.81 6.98
CA ILE A 313 16.58 -6.66 6.72
C ILE A 313 17.44 -6.81 7.99
N GLN A 314 17.73 -5.69 8.65
CA GLN A 314 18.51 -5.70 9.88
C GLN A 314 17.82 -6.54 10.97
N ARG A 315 16.50 -6.44 11.11
CA ARG A 315 15.71 -7.23 12.05
C ARG A 315 15.81 -8.72 11.75
N VAL A 316 15.58 -9.14 10.51
CA VAL A 316 15.65 -10.55 10.10
C VAL A 316 17.05 -11.12 10.35
N ASN A 317 18.10 -10.37 9.97
CA ASN A 317 19.48 -10.80 10.17
C ASN A 317 19.88 -10.87 11.65
N ASN A 318 19.40 -9.94 12.49
CA ASN A 318 19.62 -10.00 13.92
C ASN A 318 18.96 -11.25 14.54
N ILE A 319 17.70 -11.54 14.17
CA ILE A 319 17.00 -12.75 14.63
C ILE A 319 17.76 -14.01 14.19
N ALA A 320 18.23 -14.06 12.95
CA ALA A 320 19.00 -15.19 12.44
C ALA A 320 20.33 -15.39 13.19
N LYS A 321 21.05 -14.31 13.51
CA LYS A 321 22.27 -14.34 14.34
C LYS A 321 21.99 -14.90 15.74
N ILE A 322 20.91 -14.41 16.37
CA ILE A 322 20.48 -14.87 17.69
C ILE A 322 20.17 -16.36 17.67
N LYS A 323 19.41 -16.84 16.68
CA LYS A 323 19.08 -18.27 16.53
C LYS A 323 20.29 -19.14 16.23
N LYS A 324 21.34 -18.60 15.59
CA LYS A 324 22.66 -19.26 15.40
C LYS A 324 23.54 -19.21 16.67
N GLY A 325 23.14 -18.45 17.68
CA GLY A 325 23.79 -18.35 18.99
C GLY A 325 24.73 -17.17 19.17
N ASP A 326 24.81 -16.28 18.19
CA ASP A 326 25.46 -14.98 18.31
C ASP A 326 24.48 -14.00 18.99
N VAL A 327 24.52 -13.99 20.33
CA VAL A 327 23.74 -13.05 21.16
C VAL A 327 24.69 -12.36 22.08
N ASN A 328 24.72 -11.04 21.98
CA ASN A 328 25.58 -10.17 22.76
C ASN A 328 24.83 -9.64 24.00
N PRO A 329 25.48 -9.56 25.16
CA PRO A 329 24.87 -8.98 26.34
C PRO A 329 24.69 -7.47 26.16
N ILE A 330 23.61 -6.94 26.74
CA ILE A 330 23.29 -5.52 26.79
C ILE A 330 23.55 -4.95 28.18
N GLN A 331 23.86 -3.67 28.26
CA GLN A 331 23.96 -2.93 29.52
C GLN A 331 22.69 -2.12 29.75
N THR A 332 22.09 -2.22 30.93
CA THR A 332 20.92 -1.44 31.32
C THR A 332 20.91 -1.21 32.83
N ASN A 333 20.52 0.00 33.23
CA ASN A 333 20.39 0.38 34.65
C ASN A 333 18.97 0.13 35.19
N GLN A 334 18.09 -0.50 34.39
CA GLN A 334 16.67 -0.66 34.71
C GLN A 334 16.39 -1.80 35.70
N ILE A 335 17.32 -2.74 35.83
CA ILE A 335 17.25 -3.87 36.76
C ILE A 335 18.62 -4.10 37.40
N VAL A 336 18.60 -4.56 38.65
CA VAL A 336 19.80 -5.03 39.35
C VAL A 336 19.81 -6.55 39.25
N VAL A 337 20.86 -7.08 38.63
CA VAL A 337 21.09 -8.52 38.48
C VAL A 337 22.21 -8.98 39.40
N LYS A 338 22.32 -10.29 39.64
CA LYS A 338 23.40 -10.84 40.47
C LYS A 338 24.76 -10.62 39.79
N ASN A 339 25.84 -10.62 40.58
CA ASN A 339 27.20 -10.61 40.02
C ASN A 339 27.34 -11.78 39.01
N SER A 340 27.83 -11.47 37.81
CA SER A 340 28.01 -12.38 36.66
C SER A 340 26.74 -12.77 35.88
N GLU A 341 25.54 -12.33 36.27
CA GLU A 341 24.32 -12.53 35.48
C GLU A 341 24.29 -11.52 34.32
N LEU A 342 24.35 -12.02 33.07
CA LEU A 342 24.30 -11.20 31.87
C LEU A 342 22.87 -10.96 31.39
N ILE A 343 22.57 -9.74 30.93
CA ILE A 343 21.27 -9.37 30.34
C ILE A 343 21.41 -9.44 28.82
N TYR A 344 20.49 -10.12 28.13
CA TYR A 344 20.49 -10.24 26.66
C TYR A 344 19.38 -9.44 26.00
N LEU A 345 18.24 -9.24 26.68
CA LEU A 345 17.10 -8.51 26.13
C LEU A 345 16.48 -7.61 27.20
N HIS A 346 16.07 -6.42 26.77
CA HIS A 346 15.16 -5.54 27.49
C HIS A 346 14.04 -5.14 26.53
N GLN A 347 12.89 -5.81 26.65
CA GLN A 347 11.67 -5.47 25.93
C GLN A 347 10.79 -4.59 26.80
N LYS A 348 10.45 -3.41 26.28
CA LYS A 348 9.57 -2.45 26.95
C LYS A 348 8.11 -2.71 26.59
N ASP A 349 7.23 -2.19 27.44
CA ASP A 349 5.79 -2.12 27.19
C ASP A 349 5.09 -3.46 26.89
N VAL A 350 5.48 -4.48 27.64
CA VAL A 350 4.88 -5.80 27.59
C VAL A 350 3.66 -5.82 28.51
N LEU A 351 2.58 -6.47 28.08
CA LEU A 351 1.36 -6.65 28.85
C LEU A 351 1.25 -8.12 29.28
N LEU A 352 1.34 -8.37 30.58
CA LEU A 352 1.11 -9.68 31.17
C LEU A 352 -0.37 -9.87 31.47
N THR A 353 -0.91 -10.99 30.99
CA THR A 353 -2.26 -11.44 31.34
C THR A 353 -2.19 -12.63 32.29
N VAL A 354 -2.92 -12.56 33.41
CA VAL A 354 -3.03 -13.65 34.39
C VAL A 354 -4.49 -14.03 34.55
N GLN A 355 -4.82 -15.26 34.17
CA GLN A 355 -6.14 -15.85 34.41
C GLN A 355 -6.12 -16.63 35.73
N ARG A 356 -6.99 -16.26 36.68
CA ARG A 356 -7.13 -17.02 37.94
C ARG A 356 -8.04 -18.22 37.70
N LYS A 357 -7.62 -19.42 38.13
CA LYS A 357 -8.33 -20.69 37.92
C LYS A 357 -9.80 -20.71 38.38
N ASN A 358 -10.23 -19.77 39.23
CA ASN A 358 -11.58 -19.70 39.80
C ASN A 358 -12.33 -18.38 39.55
N ALA A 359 -11.85 -17.50 38.66
CA ALA A 359 -12.54 -16.24 38.37
C ALA A 359 -12.56 -15.94 36.87
N ASN A 360 -13.72 -15.51 36.36
CA ASN A 360 -13.86 -14.93 35.00
C ASN A 360 -13.12 -13.58 34.84
N ASN A 361 -12.37 -13.14 35.85
CA ASN A 361 -11.60 -11.91 35.80
C ASN A 361 -10.19 -12.16 35.27
N ILE A 362 -9.90 -11.53 34.14
CA ILE A 362 -8.60 -11.46 33.50
C ILE A 362 -7.88 -10.23 34.06
N GLU A 363 -6.81 -10.44 34.83
CA GLU A 363 -5.99 -9.33 35.31
C GLU A 363 -4.88 -9.03 34.30
N ARG A 364 -4.65 -7.73 34.05
CA ARG A 364 -3.66 -7.25 33.08
C ARG A 364 -2.69 -6.31 33.77
N TYR A 365 -1.39 -6.57 33.61
CA TYR A 365 -0.32 -5.79 34.21
C TYR A 365 0.65 -5.37 33.11
N ARG A 366 0.92 -4.08 32.98
CA ARG A 366 1.88 -3.54 31.98
C ARG A 366 3.25 -3.38 32.64
N GLY A 367 4.32 -3.69 31.91
CA GLY A 367 5.67 -3.63 32.44
C GLY A 367 6.75 -4.00 31.42
N ASP A 368 7.96 -4.20 31.91
CA ASP A 368 9.13 -4.50 31.09
C ASP A 368 9.55 -5.96 31.26
N LEU A 369 9.92 -6.61 30.16
CA LEU A 369 10.41 -7.99 30.13
C LEU A 369 11.92 -8.00 29.86
N PHE A 370 12.67 -8.68 30.71
CA PHE A 370 14.10 -8.88 30.56
C PHE A 370 14.40 -10.35 30.41
N VAL A 371 15.29 -10.69 29.47
CA VAL A 371 15.83 -12.05 29.34
C VAL A 371 17.30 -11.99 29.72
N THR A 372 17.66 -12.74 30.76
CA THR A 372 19.04 -12.85 31.24
C THR A 372 19.61 -14.24 30.94
N SER A 373 20.89 -14.43 31.25
CA SER A 373 21.57 -15.73 31.25
C SER A 373 20.97 -16.76 32.21
N GLU A 374 20.25 -16.34 33.26
CA GLU A 374 19.71 -17.26 34.27
C GLU A 374 18.19 -17.30 34.34
N ARG A 375 17.51 -16.19 34.01
CA ARG A 375 16.07 -16.05 34.20
C ARG A 375 15.42 -15.01 33.29
N ILE A 376 14.10 -15.11 33.17
CA ILE A 376 13.25 -14.08 32.60
C ILE A 376 12.67 -13.27 33.75
N ILE A 377 12.88 -11.96 33.72
CA ILE A 377 12.41 -11.02 34.73
C ILE A 377 11.32 -10.15 34.11
N TYR A 378 10.12 -10.22 34.66
CA TYR A 378 9.04 -9.31 34.31
C TYR A 378 8.86 -8.29 35.41
N LYS A 379 9.14 -7.02 35.11
CA LYS A 379 9.08 -5.89 36.04
C LYS A 379 7.75 -5.14 35.82
N SER A 380 6.80 -5.36 36.71
CA SER A 380 5.51 -4.67 36.76
C SER A 380 4.96 -4.67 38.19
N ASP A 381 3.75 -4.16 38.40
CA ASP A 381 3.01 -4.29 39.67
C ASP A 381 2.75 -5.76 40.08
N LYS A 382 2.84 -6.69 39.11
CA LYS A 382 2.83 -8.13 39.36
C LYS A 382 4.09 -8.77 38.79
N PRO A 383 5.22 -8.68 39.52
CA PRO A 383 6.49 -9.13 39.00
C PRO A 383 6.52 -10.66 38.84
N LYS A 384 7.22 -11.12 37.80
CA LYS A 384 7.54 -12.55 37.62
C LYS A 384 9.03 -12.74 37.50
N ASN A 385 9.52 -13.83 38.08
CA ASN A 385 10.91 -14.23 37.98
C ASN A 385 10.98 -15.71 37.62
N ILE A 386 11.19 -15.98 36.34
CA ILE A 386 11.09 -17.32 35.74
C ILE A 386 12.51 -17.79 35.46
N LEU A 387 13.05 -18.69 36.27
CA LEU A 387 14.35 -19.31 36.00
C LEU A 387 14.30 -20.02 34.64
N ILE A 388 15.34 -19.86 33.80
CA ILE A 388 15.44 -20.54 32.51
C ILE A 388 15.37 -22.07 32.71
N SER A 389 15.96 -22.57 33.79
CA SER A 389 15.91 -23.99 34.20
C SER A 389 14.52 -24.55 34.55
N ASN A 390 13.55 -23.66 34.74
CA ASN A 390 12.18 -24.00 35.10
C ASN A 390 11.19 -23.74 33.96
N ILE A 391 11.65 -23.30 32.79
CA ILE A 391 10.81 -23.19 31.60
C ILE A 391 10.62 -24.60 31.06
N ILE A 392 9.36 -25.02 30.93
CA ILE A 392 8.99 -26.32 30.35
C ILE A 392 8.83 -26.17 28.84
N SER A 393 8.06 -25.18 28.42
CA SER A 393 7.77 -24.89 27.03
C SER A 393 7.43 -23.41 26.85
N TYR A 394 7.47 -22.94 25.61
CA TYR A 394 6.96 -21.62 25.25
C TYR A 394 6.28 -21.67 23.88
N GLU A 395 5.19 -20.95 23.73
CA GLU A 395 4.45 -20.85 22.47
C GLU A 395 4.33 -19.37 22.08
N SER A 396 4.65 -19.04 20.83
CA SER A 396 4.51 -17.69 20.29
C SER A 396 3.37 -17.61 19.27
N ASN A 397 2.71 -16.46 19.23
CA ASN A 397 1.83 -16.07 18.12
C ASN A 397 2.19 -14.66 17.65
N LYS A 398 1.38 -14.05 16.77
CA LYS A 398 1.68 -12.74 16.17
C LYS A 398 2.06 -11.64 17.18
N ASN A 399 1.43 -11.63 18.36
CA ASN A 399 1.56 -10.51 19.31
C ASN A 399 1.90 -10.94 20.75
N MET A 400 1.97 -12.25 21.03
CA MET A 400 2.18 -12.75 22.39
C MET A 400 3.10 -13.98 22.45
N ILE A 401 3.74 -14.15 23.60
CA ILE A 401 4.47 -15.35 23.99
C ILE A 401 3.83 -15.89 25.26
N PHE A 402 3.41 -17.14 25.23
CA PHE A 402 3.00 -17.89 26.40
C PHE A 402 4.19 -18.69 26.92
N ILE A 403 4.53 -18.52 28.19
CA ILE A 403 5.61 -19.26 28.85
C ILE A 403 4.99 -20.20 29.87
N THR A 404 5.30 -21.49 29.73
CA THR A 404 4.94 -22.52 30.70
C THR A 404 6.15 -22.80 31.59
N SER A 405 5.96 -22.69 32.90
CA SER A 405 6.99 -22.99 33.89
C SER A 405 6.54 -24.10 34.84
N LYS A 406 7.50 -24.80 35.45
CA LYS A 406 7.26 -25.82 36.50
C LYS A 406 6.32 -25.36 37.60
N THR A 407 6.30 -24.07 37.91
CA THR A 407 5.32 -23.50 38.85
C THR A 407 4.25 -22.73 38.09
N ALA A 408 2.97 -23.06 38.36
CA ALA A 408 1.83 -22.40 37.74
C ALA A 408 1.85 -20.87 37.93
N ASN A 409 2.37 -20.39 39.08
CA ASN A 409 2.50 -18.96 39.35
C ASN A 409 3.51 -18.24 38.45
N ASN A 410 4.49 -18.94 37.88
CA ASN A 410 5.47 -18.37 36.96
C ASN A 410 5.08 -18.53 35.49
N SER A 411 4.02 -19.29 35.18
CA SER A 411 3.46 -19.37 33.83
C SER A 411 2.66 -18.10 33.50
N GLY A 412 2.54 -17.74 32.23
CA GLY A 412 1.74 -16.57 31.83
C GLY A 412 1.85 -16.17 30.37
N GLU A 413 0.89 -15.35 29.95
CA GLU A 413 0.80 -14.77 28.60
C GLU A 413 1.41 -13.36 28.58
N PHE A 414 2.45 -13.17 27.77
CA PHE A 414 3.15 -11.90 27.59
C PHE A 414 2.84 -11.32 26.21
N TYR A 415 2.04 -10.27 26.15
CA TYR A 415 1.72 -9.55 24.92
C TYR A 415 2.77 -8.46 24.70
N ILE A 416 3.57 -8.62 23.65
CA ILE A 416 4.78 -7.81 23.39
C ILE A 416 4.50 -6.72 22.35
N GLY A 417 3.43 -6.86 21.57
CA GLY A 417 3.08 -5.93 20.50
C GLY A 417 3.92 -6.19 19.26
N LYS A 418 4.82 -5.25 18.90
CA LYS A 418 5.77 -5.42 17.79
C LYS A 418 6.99 -6.19 18.29
N ASP A 419 7.64 -6.95 17.41
CA ASP A 419 8.89 -7.69 17.67
C ASP A 419 8.80 -8.99 18.50
N VAL A 420 7.66 -9.69 18.46
CA VAL A 420 7.52 -11.01 19.11
C VAL A 420 8.60 -12.00 18.65
N ASP A 421 8.86 -12.09 17.35
CA ASP A 421 9.89 -12.99 16.79
C ASP A 421 11.28 -12.74 17.40
N PHE A 422 11.57 -11.47 17.71
CA PHE A 422 12.85 -11.07 18.29
C PHE A 422 12.94 -11.51 19.75
N VAL A 423 11.88 -11.30 20.54
CA VAL A 423 11.82 -11.77 21.93
C VAL A 423 11.86 -13.30 22.00
N GLU A 424 11.10 -13.96 21.13
CA GLU A 424 11.09 -15.42 21.01
C GLU A 424 12.49 -15.96 20.74
N ALA A 425 13.23 -15.36 19.79
CA ALA A 425 14.60 -15.78 19.49
C ALA A 425 15.54 -15.69 20.70
N HIS A 426 15.40 -14.66 21.54
CA HIS A 426 16.19 -14.53 22.78
C HIS A 426 15.81 -15.60 23.81
N ILE A 427 14.52 -15.85 24.01
CA ILE A 427 14.05 -16.89 24.94
C ILE A 427 14.52 -18.26 24.46
N GLU A 428 14.28 -18.58 23.19
CA GLU A 428 14.73 -19.81 22.54
C GLU A 428 16.22 -20.03 22.78
N GLN A 429 17.05 -19.00 22.51
CA GLN A 429 18.49 -19.14 22.62
C GLN A 429 18.97 -19.21 24.07
N SER A 430 18.32 -18.52 25.01
CA SER A 430 18.62 -18.66 26.44
C SER A 430 18.33 -20.08 26.94
N VAL A 431 17.19 -20.66 26.57
CA VAL A 431 16.83 -22.05 26.90
C VAL A 431 17.83 -23.03 26.28
N LYS A 432 18.13 -22.89 24.98
CA LYS A 432 19.12 -23.74 24.29
C LYS A 432 20.51 -23.65 24.92
N ARG A 433 20.98 -22.46 25.28
CA ARG A 433 22.29 -22.27 25.94
C ARG A 433 22.33 -22.93 27.31
N PHE A 434 21.27 -22.82 28.09
CA PHE A 434 21.18 -23.45 29.40
C PHE A 434 21.28 -24.98 29.29
N HIS A 435 20.49 -25.59 28.40
CA HIS A 435 20.56 -27.04 28.16
C HIS A 435 21.93 -27.45 27.58
N ARG A 436 22.48 -26.72 26.60
CA ARG A 436 23.80 -27.00 26.03
C ARG A 436 24.95 -26.87 27.04
N GLN A 437 24.88 -25.95 28.00
CA GLN A 437 25.89 -25.83 29.07
C GLN A 437 25.88 -27.01 30.02
N ILE A 438 24.68 -27.53 30.33
CA ILE A 438 24.53 -28.80 31.06
C ILE A 438 25.12 -29.95 30.23
N ASP A 439 24.87 -29.93 28.92
CA ASP A 439 25.30 -31.00 28.01
C ASP A 439 26.80 -31.01 27.74
N LEU A 440 27.49 -29.87 27.61
CA LEU A 440 28.95 -29.81 27.46
C LEU A 440 29.70 -30.39 28.67
N ARG A 441 29.07 -30.39 29.85
CA ARG A 441 29.59 -31.10 31.03
C ARG A 441 29.37 -32.62 30.97
N GLN A 442 28.51 -33.12 30.07
CA GLN A 442 28.03 -34.51 30.04
C GLN A 442 28.23 -35.24 28.69
N SER A 443 28.53 -34.57 27.58
CA SER A 443 28.50 -35.19 26.24
C SER A 443 29.85 -35.73 25.77
N THR A 444 30.09 -37.02 25.98
CA THR A 444 30.89 -37.85 25.07
C THR A 444 29.94 -38.78 24.30
N ASN A 445 29.97 -38.72 22.97
CA ASN A 445 29.28 -39.57 21.98
C ASN A 445 27.76 -39.40 21.80
N ASN A 446 27.42 -38.68 20.72
CA ASN A 446 26.06 -38.30 20.32
C ASN A 446 25.34 -39.45 19.56
N THR A 447 24.79 -40.41 20.30
CA THR A 447 23.82 -41.39 19.76
C THR A 447 22.41 -41.01 20.19
N ARG A 448 21.33 -41.49 19.53
CA ARG A 448 19.95 -41.35 20.06
C ARG A 448 19.67 -42.24 21.29
N HIS A 449 20.66 -43.00 21.73
CA HIS A 449 20.51 -43.96 22.80
C HIS A 449 20.62 -43.28 24.17
N ILE A 450 19.50 -43.18 24.88
CA ILE A 450 19.45 -42.74 26.27
C ILE A 450 19.99 -43.88 27.15
N THR A 451 21.01 -43.61 27.98
CA THR A 451 21.60 -44.62 28.87
C THR A 451 20.60 -45.08 29.94
N GLN A 452 20.79 -46.29 30.46
CA GLN A 452 19.91 -46.81 31.51
C GLN A 452 20.00 -45.98 32.80
N GLU A 453 21.19 -45.45 33.11
CA GLU A 453 21.40 -44.52 34.22
C GLU A 453 20.51 -43.27 34.08
N THR A 454 20.55 -42.61 32.92
CA THR A 454 19.69 -41.45 32.65
C THR A 454 18.21 -41.80 32.73
N ARG A 455 17.78 -42.95 32.19
CA ARG A 455 16.38 -43.40 32.30
C ARG A 455 15.95 -43.56 33.75
N ASN A 456 16.80 -44.15 34.59
CA ASN A 456 16.52 -44.35 36.01
C ASN A 456 16.41 -43.01 36.74
N THR A 457 17.31 -42.06 36.49
CA THR A 457 17.27 -40.74 37.11
C THR A 457 16.02 -39.96 36.69
N VAL A 458 15.69 -39.97 35.40
CA VAL A 458 14.47 -39.33 34.88
C VAL A 458 13.22 -40.00 35.46
N TRP A 459 13.21 -41.32 35.57
CA TRP A 459 12.11 -42.08 36.15
C TRP A 459 11.86 -41.70 37.61
N GLN A 460 12.92 -41.63 38.42
CA GLN A 460 12.84 -41.17 39.80
C GLN A 460 12.37 -39.73 39.89
N ARG A 461 12.94 -38.83 39.08
CA ARG A 461 12.56 -37.41 39.06
C ARG A 461 11.09 -37.20 38.69
N CYS A 462 10.58 -37.99 37.75
CA CYS A 462 9.19 -37.93 37.29
C CYS A 462 8.25 -38.80 38.12
N ASN A 463 8.73 -39.44 39.20
CA ASN A 463 7.96 -40.38 40.04
C ASN A 463 7.20 -41.46 39.24
N GLY A 464 7.74 -41.90 38.10
CA GLY A 464 7.07 -42.84 37.19
C GLY A 464 5.73 -42.33 36.65
N LYS A 465 5.57 -41.02 36.49
CA LYS A 465 4.36 -40.36 35.97
C LYS A 465 4.68 -39.46 34.79
N CYS A 466 3.70 -39.27 33.92
CA CYS A 466 3.73 -38.27 32.87
C CYS A 466 3.85 -36.87 33.47
N VAL A 467 4.77 -36.06 32.97
CA VAL A 467 4.99 -34.69 33.45
C VAL A 467 3.79 -33.78 33.16
N GLU A 468 3.04 -34.06 32.10
CA GLU A 468 1.92 -33.21 31.66
C GLU A 468 0.57 -33.57 32.28
N CYS A 469 0.27 -34.87 32.41
CA CYS A 469 -1.07 -35.34 32.82
C CYS A 469 -1.05 -36.29 34.01
N GLU A 470 0.10 -36.50 34.64
CA GLU A 470 0.32 -37.40 35.78
C GLU A 470 -0.03 -38.88 35.55
N SER A 471 -0.41 -39.27 34.33
CA SER A 471 -0.68 -40.66 33.96
C SER A 471 0.53 -41.55 34.27
N THR A 472 0.27 -42.74 34.80
CA THR A 472 1.29 -43.78 35.01
C THR A 472 1.33 -44.80 33.86
N SER A 473 0.47 -44.64 32.84
CA SER A 473 0.25 -45.61 31.78
C SER A 473 0.83 -45.15 30.44
N TYR A 474 1.44 -46.09 29.71
CA TYR A 474 2.06 -45.88 28.39
C TYR A 474 3.04 -44.70 28.34
N LEU A 475 4.05 -44.75 29.23
CA LEU A 475 5.09 -43.73 29.34
C LEU A 475 6.24 -43.95 28.36
N GLU A 476 6.69 -42.87 27.75
CA GLU A 476 7.78 -42.79 26.80
C GLU A 476 8.81 -41.76 27.29
N PHE A 477 10.10 -42.05 27.09
CA PHE A 477 11.18 -41.09 27.35
C PHE A 477 11.28 -40.17 26.13
N ASP A 478 10.92 -38.91 26.33
CA ASP A 478 10.91 -37.88 25.28
C ASP A 478 11.98 -36.82 25.55
N HIS A 479 12.51 -36.24 24.47
CA HIS A 479 13.46 -35.14 24.56
C HIS A 479 12.73 -33.81 24.69
N ILE A 480 12.99 -33.04 25.75
CA ILE A 480 12.47 -31.68 25.95
C ILE A 480 12.84 -30.81 24.74
N ILE A 481 14.12 -30.71 24.40
CA ILE A 481 14.59 -30.21 23.11
C ILE A 481 14.72 -31.40 22.17
N PRO A 482 13.96 -31.50 21.06
CA PRO A 482 14.03 -32.65 20.15
C PRO A 482 15.45 -32.91 19.65
N PHE A 483 15.79 -34.19 19.47
CA PHE A 483 17.08 -34.60 18.92
C PHE A 483 17.34 -33.96 17.54
N SER A 484 16.30 -33.81 16.71
CA SER A 484 16.34 -33.11 15.41
C SER A 484 16.77 -31.64 15.50
N LYS A 485 16.60 -31.01 16.67
CA LYS A 485 16.97 -29.63 16.98
C LYS A 485 18.24 -29.52 17.84
N GLY A 486 19.01 -30.61 17.93
CA GLY A 486 20.25 -30.67 18.68
C GLY A 486 20.08 -31.04 20.16
N GLY A 487 18.96 -31.63 20.53
CA GLY A 487 18.72 -32.16 21.87
C GLY A 487 19.67 -33.30 22.26
N SER A 488 20.20 -33.24 23.48
CA SER A 488 21.06 -34.27 24.06
C SER A 488 20.27 -35.38 24.78
N ASN A 489 20.93 -36.47 25.14
CA ASN A 489 20.34 -37.48 26.03
C ASN A 489 20.63 -37.23 27.51
N SER A 490 20.90 -35.99 27.94
CA SER A 490 21.13 -35.70 29.35
C SER A 490 19.85 -35.89 30.17
N GLU A 491 19.99 -36.24 31.44
CA GLU A 491 18.85 -36.32 32.37
C GLU A 491 17.99 -35.05 32.36
N ASN A 492 18.61 -33.90 32.13
CA ASN A 492 17.94 -32.59 32.10
C ASN A 492 17.23 -32.28 30.78
N ASN A 493 17.56 -33.00 29.69
CA ASN A 493 16.89 -32.86 28.41
C ASN A 493 15.90 -34.01 28.11
N ILE A 494 15.83 -35.05 28.96
CA ILE A 494 14.87 -36.15 28.82
C ILE A 494 13.75 -36.02 29.83
N GLN A 495 12.50 -36.34 29.48
CA GLN A 495 11.32 -36.34 30.35
C GLN A 495 10.43 -37.58 30.12
N LEU A 496 9.48 -37.84 31.03
CA LEU A 496 8.46 -38.88 30.85
C LEU A 496 7.15 -38.25 30.35
N LEU A 497 6.67 -38.71 29.19
CA LEU A 497 5.35 -38.36 28.67
C LEU A 497 4.53 -39.61 28.39
N CYS A 498 3.22 -39.57 28.62
CA CYS A 498 2.35 -40.61 28.09
C CYS A 498 2.24 -40.44 26.56
N ARG A 499 1.96 -41.53 25.84
CA ARG A 499 1.85 -41.52 24.37
C ARG A 499 0.95 -40.40 23.82
N ALA A 500 -0.17 -40.10 24.48
CA ALA A 500 -1.08 -39.03 24.04
C ALA A 500 -0.44 -37.63 24.18
N CYS A 501 0.23 -37.36 25.30
CA CYS A 501 0.96 -36.11 25.51
C CYS A 501 2.19 -36.00 24.58
N ASN A 502 2.88 -37.11 24.34
CA ASN A 502 4.04 -37.15 23.44
C ASN A 502 3.64 -36.83 21.99
N LEU A 503 2.56 -37.45 21.50
CA LEU A 503 2.00 -37.16 20.17
C LEU A 503 1.52 -35.71 20.04
N SER A 504 0.96 -35.14 21.11
CA SER A 504 0.58 -33.72 21.15
C SER A 504 1.83 -32.82 21.06
N LYS A 505 2.91 -33.13 21.79
CA LYS A 505 4.14 -32.33 21.80
C LYS A 505 4.85 -32.34 20.44
N SER A 506 5.07 -33.51 19.83
CA SER A 506 5.83 -33.64 18.57
C SER A 506 7.21 -32.95 18.67
N ASP A 507 7.64 -32.21 17.64
CA ASP A 507 8.90 -31.46 17.61
C ASP A 507 8.83 -30.07 18.30
N ARG A 508 7.77 -29.78 19.07
CA ARG A 508 7.67 -28.52 19.83
C ARG A 508 8.55 -28.57 21.08
N ILE A 509 9.15 -27.43 21.43
CA ILE A 509 9.97 -27.23 22.63
C ILE A 509 9.07 -26.67 23.72
#